data_AF-A0A2M8AQI9-F1
#
_entry.id   AF-A0A2M8AQI9-F1
#
_cell.length_a   1.000
_cell.length_b   1.000
_cell.length_c   1.000
_cell.angle_alpha   90.00
_cell.angle_beta   90.00
_cell.angle_gamma   90.00
#
_symmetry.space_group_name_H-M   'P 1'
#
loop_
_entity.id
_entity.type
_entity.pdbx_description
1 polymer ?
#
loop_
_entity_poly.entity_id
_entity_poly.type
_entity_poly.pdbx_seq_one_letter_code
_entity_poly.pdbx_strand_id
1 'polypeptide(L)' 'MNEFKAKYGDYALITGASSVIGEEFAKQLASKGLNLILIARSKDKLEELPHLR' A
#
# COMPACT_ATOMS: atom_id res chain seq x y z
N MET A 1 -11.70 -8.74 -14.66
CA MET A 1 -11.79 -7.38 -14.10
C MET A 1 -11.67 -7.49 -12.60
N ASN A 2 -10.77 -6.75 -11.93
CA ASN A 2 -10.56 -6.92 -10.50
C ASN A 2 -11.76 -6.34 -9.73
N GLU A 3 -12.60 -7.20 -9.16
CA GLU A 3 -13.83 -6.78 -8.44
C GLU A 3 -13.52 -5.80 -7.31
N PHE A 4 -12.34 -5.92 -6.70
CA PHE A 4 -11.90 -5.03 -5.65
C PHE A 4 -11.66 -3.61 -6.16
N LYS A 5 -10.99 -3.47 -7.32
CA LYS A 5 -10.81 -2.17 -7.99
C LYS A 5 -12.15 -1.58 -8.43
N ALA A 6 -13.05 -2.40 -8.95
CA ALA A 6 -14.37 -1.94 -9.37
C ALA A 6 -15.18 -1.37 -8.19
N LYS A 7 -14.98 -1.90 -6.98
CA LYS A 7 -15.67 -1.45 -5.77
C LYS A 7 -15.03 -0.25 -5.07
N TYR A 8 -13.69 -0.20 -5.03
CA TYR A 8 -12.95 0.77 -4.20
C TYR A 8 -12.11 1.79 -4.99
N GLY A 9 -11.93 1.58 -6.29
CA GLY A 9 -11.13 2.42 -7.17
C GLY A 9 -9.71 1.90 -7.40
N ASP A 10 -8.93 2.68 -8.14
CA ASP A 10 -7.58 2.31 -8.57
C ASP A 10 -6.49 2.60 -7.53
N TYR A 11 -6.76 3.43 -6.53
CA TYR A 11 -5.76 3.91 -5.57
C TYR A 11 -6.13 3.56 -4.14
N ALA A 12 -5.12 3.26 -3.32
CA ALA A 12 -5.27 3.13 -1.88
C ALA A 12 -4.27 4.03 -1.14
N LEU A 13 -4.77 4.78 -0.16
CA LEU A 13 -3.98 5.62 0.73
C LEU A 13 -3.75 4.88 2.05
N ILE A 14 -2.49 4.64 2.39
CA ILE A 14 -2.10 3.94 3.62
C ILE A 14 -1.33 4.90 4.52
N THR A 15 -1.92 5.23 5.67
CA THR A 15 -1.23 5.98 6.73
C THR A 15 -0.54 5.00 7.69
N GLY A 16 0.65 5.37 8.18
CA GLY A 16 1.46 4.45 8.96
C GLY A 16 2.00 3.27 8.16
N ALA A 17 2.28 3.46 6.86
CA ALA A 17 2.73 2.42 5.94
C ALA A 17 4.03 1.73 6.38
N SER A 18 4.87 2.41 7.15
CA SER A 18 6.14 1.87 7.69
C SER A 18 5.98 1.06 8.99
N SER A 19 4.75 0.70 9.36
CA SER A 19 4.45 -0.19 10.50
C SER A 19 4.22 -1.61 10.00
N VAL A 20 4.35 -2.61 10.89
CA VAL A 20 4.13 -4.03 10.53
C VAL A 20 2.78 -4.25 9.83
N ILE A 21 1.72 -3.61 10.34
CA ILE A 21 0.38 -3.72 9.76
C ILE A 21 0.30 -2.92 8.45
N GLY A 22 0.82 -1.69 8.43
CA GLY A 22 0.81 -0.84 7.23
C GLY A 22 1.51 -1.48 6.04
N GLU A 23 2.65 -2.15 6.28
CA GLU A 23 3.39 -2.88 5.26
C GLU A 23 2.59 -4.07 4.71
N GLU A 24 1.94 -4.84 5.58
CA GLU A 24 1.13 -5.99 5.17
C GLU A 24 -0.09 -5.54 4.35
N PHE A 25 -0.75 -4.46 4.75
CA PHE A 25 -1.81 -3.85 3.93
C PHE A 25 -1.30 -3.41 2.57
N ALA A 26 -0.12 -2.79 2.52
CA ALA A 26 0.48 -2.35 1.27
C ALA A 26 0.75 -3.54 0.34
N LYS A 27 1.31 -4.64 0.85
CA LYS A 27 1.51 -5.89 0.09
C LYS A 27 0.21 -6.44 -0.49
N GLN A 28 -0.83 -6.56 0.33
CA GLN A 28 -2.11 -7.14 -0.10
C GLN A 28 -2.88 -6.25 -1.09
N LEU A 29 -2.76 -4.93 -0.97
CA LEU A 29 -3.42 -3.99 -1.86
C LEU A 29 -2.68 -3.87 -3.20
N ALA A 30 -1.34 -3.91 -3.18
CA ALA A 30 -0.53 -4.03 -4.39
C ALA A 30 -0.82 -5.33 -5.14
N SER A 31 -0.95 -6.47 -4.45
CA SER A 31 -1.30 -7.74 -5.10
C SER A 31 -2.71 -7.76 -5.69
N LYS A 32 -3.59 -6.85 -5.26
CA LYS A 32 -4.89 -6.57 -5.90
C LYS A 32 -4.77 -5.54 -7.03
N GLY A 33 -3.56 -5.17 -7.42
CA GLY A 33 -3.24 -4.27 -8.53
C GLY A 33 -3.52 -2.79 -8.26
N LEU A 34 -3.80 -2.39 -7.01
CA LEU A 34 -4.06 -1.00 -6.68
C LEU A 34 -2.75 -0.20 -6.68
N ASN A 35 -2.83 1.03 -7.15
CA ASN A 35 -1.77 2.02 -6.98
C ASN A 35 -1.74 2.48 -5.52
N LEU A 36 -0.57 2.50 -4.90
CA LEU A 36 -0.45 2.80 -3.47
C LEU A 36 0.14 4.17 -3.23
N ILE A 37 -0.47 4.91 -2.31
CA ILE A 37 0.06 6.15 -1.75
C ILE A 37 0.40 5.85 -0.29
N LEU A 38 1.68 5.82 0.04
CA LEU A 38 2.18 5.40 1.35
C LEU A 38 2.62 6.62 2.15
N ILE A 39 2.07 6.78 3.35
CA ILE A 39 2.40 7.88 4.28
C ILE A 39 3.00 7.30 5.55
N ALA A 40 4.17 7.79 5.94
CA ALA A 40 4.80 7.51 7.22
C ALA A 40 5.54 8.74 7.75
N ARG A 41 5.80 8.77 9.07
CA ARG A 41 6.56 9.86 9.71
C ARG A 41 8.07 9.72 9.51
N SER A 42 8.57 8.50 9.36
CA SER A 42 9.99 8.20 9.22
C SER A 42 10.27 7.84 7.76
N LYS A 43 11.02 8.69 7.08
CA LYS A 43 11.38 8.50 5.67
C LYS A 43 12.20 7.22 5.47
N ASP A 44 13.19 6.98 6.31
CA ASP A 44 14.09 5.81 6.16
C ASP A 44 13.31 4.49 6.19
N LYS A 45 12.39 4.34 7.15
CA LYS A 45 11.51 3.16 7.26
C LYS A 45 10.53 3.01 6.11
N LEU A 46 10.19 4.12 5.42
CA LEU A 46 9.32 4.09 4.25
C LEU A 46 10.10 3.63 3.01
N GLU A 47 11.37 4.05 2.90
CA GLU A 47 12.27 3.63 1.81
C GLU A 47 12.73 2.17 1.95
N GLU A 48 12.76 1.64 3.18
CA GLU A 48 13.01 0.21 3.46
C GLU A 48 11.83 -0.70 3.05
N LEU A 49 10.66 -0.14 2.70
CA LEU A 49 9.53 -0.97 2.29
C LEU A 49 9.87 -1.76 1.01
N PRO A 50 9.40 -3.02 0.91
CA PRO A 50 9.65 -3.83 -0.28
C PRO A 50 9.13 -3.13 -1.53
N HIS A 51 9.76 -3.38 -2.68
CA HIS A 51 9.21 -2.95 -3.96
C HIS A 51 7.90 -3.68 -4.24
N LEU A 52 6.80 -3.01 -3.95
CA LEU A 52 5.44 -3.50 -4.18
C LEU A 52 5.16 -3.41 -5.69
N ARG A 53 4.84 -4.55 -6.31
CA ARG A 53 4.49 -4.66 -7.73
C ARG A 53 3.02 -5.01 -7.90
#